data_AF-A0A382CS35-F1
#
_entry.id   AF-A0A382CS35-F1
#
_cell.length_a   1.000
_cell.length_b   1.000
_cell.length_c   1.000
_cell.angle_alpha   90.00
_cell.angle_beta   90.00
_cell.angle_gamma   90.00
#
_symmetry.space_group_name_H-M   'P 1'
#
loop_
_entity.id
_entity.type
_entity.pdbx_description
1 polymer ?
#
loop_
_entity_poly.entity_id
_entity_poly.type
_entity_poly.pdbx_seq_one_letter_code
_entity_poly.pdbx_strand_id
1 'polypeptide(L)' 'MPEAALPPRGFAETEFEERTRSTQTAMLESKLDAILLTTEPEIRNFTGFQTQFFESPTRPWF' A
#
# COMPACT_ATOMS: atom_id res chain seq x y z
N MET A 1 -33.02 -12.90 4.81
CA MET A 1 -31.98 -12.25 3.98
C MET A 1 -30.71 -13.07 4.18
N PRO A 2 -30.06 -13.61 3.13
CA PRO A 2 -28.81 -14.32 3.34
C PRO A 2 -27.73 -13.32 3.74
N GLU A 3 -27.01 -13.62 4.83
CA GLU A 3 -25.80 -12.94 5.27
C GLU A 3 -24.76 -13.10 4.15
N ALA A 4 -24.60 -12.09 3.28
CA ALA A 4 -23.57 -12.13 2.25
C ALA A 4 -22.22 -12.05 2.95
N ALA A 5 -21.44 -13.14 2.90
CA ALA A 5 -20.07 -13.16 3.40
C ALA A 5 -19.30 -11.97 2.82
N LEU A 6 -18.71 -11.15 3.69
CA LEU A 6 -17.94 -9.98 3.27
C LEU A 6 -16.82 -10.43 2.33
N PRO A 7 -16.65 -9.75 1.17
CA PRO A 7 -15.57 -10.11 0.26
C PRO A 7 -14.22 -9.94 0.97
N PRO A 8 -13.23 -10.82 0.68
CA PRO A 8 -11.89 -10.66 1.21
C PRO A 8 -11.34 -9.29 0.79
N ARG A 9 -10.77 -8.55 1.75
CA ARG A 9 -10.20 -7.22 1.53
C ARG A 9 -8.69 -7.29 1.60
N GLY A 10 -8.01 -6.60 0.68
CA GLY A 10 -6.55 -6.48 0.67
C GLY A 10 -5.85 -7.71 0.10
N PHE A 11 -4.56 -7.84 0.44
CA PHE A 11 -3.67 -8.92 0.02
C PHE A 11 -3.36 -9.84 1.20
N ALA A 12 -2.81 -11.02 0.91
CA ALA A 12 -2.27 -11.88 1.96
C ALA A 12 -1.04 -11.22 2.60
N GLU A 13 -0.81 -11.46 3.90
CA GLU A 13 0.37 -10.95 4.61
C GLU A 13 1.68 -11.38 3.93
N THR A 14 1.72 -12.61 3.40
CA THR A 14 2.87 -13.15 2.65
C THR A 14 3.23 -12.30 1.43
N GLU A 15 2.24 -11.73 0.75
CA GLU A 15 2.48 -10.89 -0.43
C GLU A 15 3.12 -9.55 -0.04
N PHE A 16 2.73 -8.99 1.12
CA PHE A 16 3.38 -7.81 1.69
C PHE A 16 4.84 -8.09 2.07
N GLU A 17 5.11 -9.24 2.69
CA GLU A 17 6.47 -9.65 3.06
C GLU A 17 7.37 -9.84 1.84
N GLU A 18 6.87 -10.49 0.79
CA GLU A 18 7.60 -10.70 -0.46
C GLU A 18 7.92 -9.37 -1.17
N ARG A 19 6.93 -8.47 -1.26
CA ARG A 19 7.13 -7.11 -1.82
C ARG A 19 8.15 -6.33 -1.01
N THR A 20 8.04 -6.35 0.32
CA THR A 20 8.97 -5.68 1.23
C THR A 20 10.41 -6.18 1.02
N ARG A 21 10.58 -7.50 0.92
CA ARG A 21 11.90 -8.10 0.65
C ARG A 21 12.45 -7.66 -0.70
N SER A 22 11.64 -7.74 -1.76
CA SER A 22 12.06 -7.33 -3.11
C SER A 22 12.48 -5.86 -3.15
N THR A 23 11.73 -4.99 -2.48
CA THR A 23 12.04 -3.56 -2.40
C THR A 23 13.31 -3.30 -1.61
N GLN A 24 13.51 -3.97 -0.47
CA GLN A 24 14.76 -3.86 0.29
C GLN A 24 15.98 -4.32 -0.52
N THR A 25 15.87 -5.40 -1.29
CA THR A 25 16.95 -5.84 -2.19
C THR A 25 17.26 -4.78 -3.24
N ALA A 26 16.25 -4.22 -3.91
CA ALA A 26 16.45 -3.16 -4.89
C ALA A 26 17.03 -1.88 -4.28
N MET A 27 16.63 -1.53 -3.05
CA MET A 27 17.18 -0.41 -2.29
C MET A 27 18.66 -0.60 -1.98
N LEU A 28 19.07 -1.81 -1.55
CA LEU A 28 20.47 -2.14 -1.30
C LEU A 28 21.32 -2.04 -2.56
N GLU A 29 20.83 -2.59 -3.69
CA GLU A 29 21.51 -2.49 -4.99
C GLU A 29 21.65 -1.04 -5.46
N SER A 30 20.62 -0.22 -5.20
CA SER A 30 20.56 1.20 -5.59
C SER A 30 21.21 2.14 -4.57
N LYS A 31 21.73 1.64 -3.45
CA LYS A 31 22.30 2.41 -2.34
C LYS A 31 21.32 3.46 -1.77
N LEU A 32 20.07 3.05 -1.59
CA LEU A 32 19.01 3.87 -1.01
C LEU A 32 18.70 3.41 0.43
N ASP A 33 18.67 4.36 1.36
CA ASP A 33 18.34 4.06 2.76
C ASP A 33 16.82 4.03 3.02
N ALA A 34 16.04 4.74 2.21
CA ALA A 34 14.59 4.83 2.35
C ALA A 34 13.89 5.03 1.00
N ILE A 35 12.62 4.63 0.94
CA ILE A 35 11.69 4.98 -0.14
C ILE A 35 10.57 5.85 0.43
N LEU A 36 10.09 6.82 -0.36
CA LEU A 36 8.97 7.67 -0.02
C LEU A 36 7.85 7.43 -1.02
N LEU A 37 6.71 6.94 -0.53
CA LEU A 37 5.49 6.75 -1.33
C LEU A 37 4.62 8.01 -1.17
N THR A 38 4.18 8.58 -2.28
CA THR A 38 3.51 9.91 -2.26
C THR A 38 2.11 9.88 -2.87
N THR A 39 1.77 8.81 -3.59
CA THR A 39 0.49 8.67 -4.26
C THR A 39 -0.36 7.55 -3.65
N GLU A 40 -1.68 7.67 -3.77
CA GLU A 40 -2.62 6.63 -3.35
C GLU A 40 -2.33 5.27 -3.99
N PRO A 41 -2.07 5.16 -5.31
CA PRO A 41 -1.80 3.88 -5.93
C PRO A 41 -0.50 3.25 -5.42
N GLU A 42 0.53 4.05 -5.15
CA GLU A 42 1.79 3.56 -4.57
C GLU A 42 1.58 2.98 -3.18
N ILE A 43 0.90 3.71 -2.30
CA ILE A 43 0.64 3.27 -0.92
C ILE A 43 -0.24 2.03 -0.92
N ARG A 44 -1.31 2.03 -1.75
CA ARG A 44 -2.22 0.88 -1.87
C ARG A 44 -1.50 -0.34 -2.40
N ASN A 45 -0.73 -0.23 -3.48
CA ASN A 45 -0.02 -1.36 -4.05
C ASN A 45 1.07 -1.86 -3.10
N PHE A 46 1.74 -0.98 -2.37
CA PHE A 46 2.81 -1.41 -1.48
C PHE A 46 2.28 -2.08 -0.21
N THR A 47 1.26 -1.50 0.43
CA THR A 47 0.80 -1.90 1.77
C THR A 47 -0.55 -2.65 1.78
N GLY A 48 -1.29 -2.61 0.68
CA GLY A 48 -2.70 -3.03 0.66
C GLY A 48 -3.66 -2.05 1.34
N PHE A 49 -3.18 -0.94 1.89
CA PHE A 49 -4.00 0.05 2.57
C PHE A 49 -4.78 0.91 1.57
N GLN A 50 -6.11 0.84 1.65
CA GLN A 50 -7.02 1.65 0.85
C GLN A 50 -7.57 2.80 1.68
N THR A 51 -7.43 4.03 1.18
CA THR A 51 -7.94 5.24 1.85
C THR A 51 -8.55 6.21 0.84
N GLN A 52 -9.67 6.84 1.22
CA GLN A 52 -10.28 7.93 0.44
C GLN A 52 -9.58 9.28 0.63
N PHE A 53 -8.49 9.30 1.41
CA PHE A 53 -7.73 10.52 1.73
C PHE A 53 -7.33 11.31 0.48
N PHE A 54 -6.98 10.62 -0.60
CA PHE A 54 -6.52 11.22 -1.86
C PHE A 54 -7.64 11.64 -2.81
N GLU A 55 -8.89 11.28 -2.52
CA GLU A 55 -10.04 11.59 -3.40
C GLU A 55 -10.65 12.96 -3.11
N SER A 56 -10.22 13.64 -2.04
CA SER A 56 -10.79 14.93 -1.64
C SER A 56 -9.86 16.09 -2.03
N PRO A 57 -10.16 16.83 -3.11
CA PRO A 57 -9.36 17.99 -3.52
C PRO A 57 -9.50 19.17 -2.55
N THR A 58 -10.47 19.13 -1.64
CA THR A 58 -10.78 20.20 -0.69
C THR A 58 -10.37 19.89 0.74
N ARG A 59 -9.83 18.69 1.03
CA ARG A 59 -9.35 18.36 2.36
C ARG A 59 -7.93 18.90 2.54
N PRO A 60 -7.70 19.81 3.50
CA PRO A 60 -6.36 20.34 3.71
C PRO A 60 -5.39 19.25 4.16
N TRP A 61 -4.14 19.37 3.73
CA TRP A 61 -3.06 18.41 4.01
C TRP A 61 -2.42 18.57 5.41
N PHE A 62 -3.12 19.20 6.36
CA PHE A 62 -2.59 19.57 7.68
C PHE A 62 -3.46 19.09 8.83
#